data_AF-A0A397JHS5-F1
#
_entry.id   AF-A0A397JHS5-F1
#
_cell.length_a   1.000
_cell.length_b   1.000
_cell.length_c   1.000
_cell.angle_alpha   90.00
_cell.angle_beta   90.00
_cell.angle_gamma   90.00
#
_symmetry.space_group_name_H-M   'P 1'
#
loop_
_entity.id
_entity.type
_entity.pdbx_description
1 polymer ?
#
loop_
_entity_poly.entity_id
_entity_poly.type
_entity_poly.pdbx_seq_one_letter_code
_entity_poly.pdbx_strand_id
1 'polypeptide(L)'
;MIEIVSPFQHIQNIKVSRQLKKKEIQNFNLNNILIHLLRAYTNQLKKKGLLTNKKIKFHNFIYYEVKNENGAINKIKIKSGNVIEIEEETTEKLTYAIVKTIISHKGNDTNNYLFFYIKWYNEIPGSENNLLGGCSQFKLCDNEKWDVIFPINIVDQQQRVHFVHNCTTVCKIGEHDSSDIFYKNEFFFHPV
;
A
#
# COMPACT_ATOMS: atom_id res chain seq x y z
N MET A 1 -7.24 -11.21 21.88
CA MET A 1 -7.44 -10.51 20.58
C MET A 1 -7.08 -9.05 20.83
N ILE A 2 -6.15 -8.45 20.09
CA ILE A 2 -5.81 -7.03 20.28
C ILE A 2 -6.89 -6.23 19.56
N GLU A 3 -7.61 -5.39 20.28
CA GLU A 3 -8.59 -4.48 19.70
C GLU A 3 -7.83 -3.40 18.90
N ILE A 4 -8.02 -3.40 17.58
CA ILE A 4 -7.48 -2.39 16.69
C ILE A 4 -8.58 -1.37 16.47
N VAL A 5 -8.34 -0.14 16.91
CA VAL A 5 -9.30 0.95 16.77
C VAL A 5 -8.80 1.86 15.64
N SER A 6 -9.67 2.12 14.67
CA SER A 6 -9.38 3.09 13.62
C SER A 6 -9.52 4.52 14.16
N PRO A 7 -8.61 5.45 13.84
CA PRO A 7 -8.87 6.87 14.06
C PRO A 7 -9.95 7.44 13.13
N PHE A 8 -10.35 6.68 12.10
CA PHE A 8 -11.39 7.05 11.14
C PHE A 8 -12.69 6.32 11.47
N GLN A 9 -13.75 7.09 11.76
CA GLN A 9 -15.05 6.56 12.21
C GLN A 9 -15.74 5.65 11.18
N HIS A 10 -15.47 5.84 9.89
CA HIS A 10 -16.06 5.05 8.83
C HIS A 10 -15.38 3.67 8.63
N ILE A 11 -14.24 3.41 9.30
CA ILE A 11 -13.52 2.13 9.20
C ILE A 11 -13.77 1.28 10.44
N GLN A 12 -14.21 0.05 10.23
CA GLN A 12 -14.55 -0.90 11.29
C GLN A 12 -14.14 -2.33 10.96
N ASN A 13 -14.35 -3.26 11.91
CA ASN A 13 -14.15 -4.70 11.73
C ASN A 13 -12.75 -5.08 11.22
N ILE A 14 -11.73 -4.38 11.71
CA ILE A 14 -10.35 -4.53 11.27
C ILE A 14 -9.76 -5.85 11.78
N LYS A 15 -9.13 -6.60 10.87
CA LYS A 15 -8.39 -7.84 11.16
C LYS A 15 -7.08 -7.82 10.40
N VAL A 16 -5.99 -8.16 11.07
CA VAL A 16 -4.67 -8.32 10.45
C VAL A 16 -4.18 -9.75 10.59
N SER A 17 -3.33 -10.20 9.66
CA SER A 17 -2.68 -11.49 9.76
C SER A 17 -1.76 -11.57 10.98
N ARG A 18 -1.18 -12.76 11.22
CA ARG A 18 -0.04 -12.90 12.13
C ARG A 18 1.05 -11.86 11.85
N GLN A 19 1.81 -11.54 12.89
CA GLN A 19 3.02 -10.75 12.76
C GLN A 19 4.06 -11.52 11.91
N LEU A 20 4.79 -10.79 11.06
CA LEU A 20 5.92 -11.31 10.31
C LEU A 20 7.11 -11.58 11.24
N LYS A 21 7.82 -12.67 10.95
CA LYS A 21 9.03 -13.08 11.67
C LYS A 21 10.21 -12.24 11.20
N LYS A 22 11.25 -12.13 12.03
CA LYS A 22 12.47 -11.36 11.72
C LYS A 22 13.07 -11.67 10.34
N LYS A 23 13.09 -12.95 9.95
CA LYS A 23 13.57 -13.40 8.63
C LYS A 23 12.74 -12.86 7.45
N GLU A 24 11.45 -12.64 7.64
CA GLU A 24 10.54 -12.14 6.59
C GLU A 24 10.69 -10.62 6.37
N ILE A 25 11.29 -9.91 7.33
CA ILE A 25 11.49 -8.45 7.30
C ILE A 25 12.96 -8.05 7.29
N GLN A 26 13.87 -8.99 7.03
CA GLN A 26 15.31 -8.77 7.15
C GLN A 26 15.85 -7.66 6.22
N ASN A 27 15.18 -7.45 5.08
CA ASN A 27 15.56 -6.45 4.08
C ASN A 27 14.92 -5.07 4.34
N PHE A 28 14.14 -4.91 5.42
CA PHE A 28 13.48 -3.64 5.71
C PHE A 28 14.44 -2.67 6.42
N ASN A 29 14.60 -1.48 5.86
CA ASN A 29 15.31 -0.39 6.51
C ASN A 29 14.42 0.24 7.59
N LEU A 30 14.51 -0.28 8.82
CA LEU A 30 13.70 0.18 9.95
C LEU A 30 13.87 1.67 10.27
N ASN A 31 15.08 2.22 10.08
CA ASN A 31 15.33 3.65 10.29
C ASN A 31 14.56 4.49 9.28
N ASN A 32 14.60 4.11 8.00
CA ASN A 32 13.83 4.83 6.98
C ASN A 32 12.31 4.68 7.21
N ILE A 33 11.84 3.48 7.59
CA ILE A 33 10.44 3.24 7.94
C ILE A 33 9.99 4.15 9.10
N LEU A 34 10.80 4.33 10.14
CA LEU A 34 10.47 5.23 11.25
C LEU A 34 10.34 6.69 10.81
N ILE A 35 11.17 7.16 9.88
CA ILE A 35 11.09 8.52 9.31
C ILE A 35 9.77 8.71 8.56
N HIS A 36 9.43 7.78 7.66
CA HIS A 36 8.16 7.85 6.92
C HIS A 36 6.94 7.65 7.82
N LEU A 37 7.03 6.82 8.86
CA LEU A 37 5.97 6.65 9.83
C LEU A 37 5.73 7.93 10.63
N LEU A 38 6.80 8.65 11.01
CA LEU A 38 6.67 9.96 11.66
C LEU A 38 6.00 10.99 10.74
N ARG A 39 6.34 11.00 9.44
CA ARG A 39 5.65 11.82 8.44
C ARG A 39 4.17 11.44 8.36
N ALA A 40 3.86 10.15 8.39
CA ALA A 40 2.47 9.70 8.31
C ALA A 40 1.61 10.17 9.48
N TYR A 41 2.14 10.05 10.70
CA TYR A 41 1.51 10.62 11.89
C TYR A 41 1.32 12.14 11.80
N THR A 42 2.34 12.86 11.33
CA THR A 42 2.34 14.32 11.33
C THR A 42 1.48 14.91 10.22
N ASN A 43 1.66 14.43 9.00
CA ASN A 43 1.10 15.02 7.79
C ASN A 43 -0.32 14.51 7.52
N GLN A 44 -0.55 13.20 7.67
CA GLN A 44 -1.82 12.57 7.26
C GLN A 44 -2.78 12.42 8.45
N LEU A 45 -2.28 11.98 9.62
CA LEU A 45 -3.13 11.86 10.82
C LEU A 45 -3.24 13.14 11.65
N LYS A 46 -2.41 14.17 11.37
CA LYS A 46 -2.30 15.41 12.17
C LYS A 46 -2.04 15.18 13.66
N LYS A 47 -1.39 14.06 14.01
CA LYS A 47 -1.08 13.64 15.39
C LYS A 47 0.43 13.72 15.66
N LYS A 48 0.92 14.94 15.89
CA LYS A 48 2.33 15.19 16.26
C LYS A 48 2.67 14.49 17.58
N GLY A 49 3.86 13.89 17.66
CA GLY A 49 4.41 13.35 18.91
C GLY A 49 3.95 11.95 19.34
N LEU A 50 3.20 11.20 18.51
CA LEU A 50 2.75 9.84 18.84
C LEU A 50 3.78 8.72 18.62
N LEU A 51 4.97 9.05 18.14
CA LEU A 51 6.03 8.08 17.84
C LEU A 51 7.18 8.17 18.87
N THR A 52 6.90 7.96 20.17
CA THR A 52 7.99 7.76 21.15
C THR A 52 8.35 6.29 21.29
N ASN A 53 7.37 5.40 21.17
CA ASN A 53 7.60 3.99 20.95
C ASN A 53 8.14 3.77 19.53
N LYS A 54 9.22 3.00 19.38
CA LYS A 54 9.80 2.62 18.08
C LYS A 54 9.49 1.17 17.69
N LYS A 55 8.73 0.44 18.51
CA LYS A 55 8.36 -0.96 18.23
C LYS A 55 7.28 -1.01 17.15
N ILE A 56 7.68 -1.47 15.98
CA ILE A 56 6.80 -1.67 14.82
C ILE A 56 6.52 -3.16 14.64
N LYS A 57 5.28 -3.49 14.29
CA LYS A 57 4.87 -4.83 13.85
C LYS A 57 4.51 -4.79 12.37
N PHE A 58 4.82 -5.88 11.67
CA PHE A 58 4.55 -6.02 10.24
C PHE A 58 3.60 -7.19 10.01
N HIS A 59 2.74 -7.06 9.01
CA HIS A 59 1.69 -8.02 8.65
C HIS A 59 1.62 -8.13 7.12
N ASN A 60 1.20 -9.30 6.62
CA ASN A 60 1.09 -9.55 5.18
C ASN A 60 -0.33 -9.42 4.64
N PHE A 61 -1.33 -9.32 5.51
CA PHE A 61 -2.72 -9.20 5.11
C PHE A 61 -3.51 -8.37 6.11
N ILE A 62 -4.45 -7.58 5.58
CA ILE A 62 -5.44 -6.84 6.33
C ILE A 62 -6.82 -7.02 5.69
N TYR A 63 -7.83 -7.14 6.55
CA TYR A 63 -9.24 -7.00 6.24
C TYR A 63 -9.81 -5.84 7.05
N TYR A 64 -10.67 -5.04 6.44
CA TYR A 64 -11.46 -4.04 7.15
C TYR A 64 -12.72 -3.70 6.34
N GLU A 65 -13.66 -3.06 7.02
CA GLU A 65 -14.91 -2.58 6.42
C GLU A 65 -14.93 -1.07 6.42
N VAL A 66 -15.34 -0.49 5.29
CA VAL A 66 -15.48 0.94 5.08
C VAL A 66 -16.95 1.23 4.86
N LYS A 67 -17.55 2.02 5.74
CA LYS A 67 -18.94 2.48 5.60
C LYS A 67 -18.94 3.76 4.78
N ASN A 68 -19.55 3.73 3.60
CA ASN A 68 -19.71 4.94 2.79
C ASN A 68 -20.84 5.85 3.32
N GLU A 69 -21.00 7.01 2.71
CA GLU A 69 -21.99 8.03 3.10
C GLU A 69 -23.44 7.48 3.06
N ASN A 70 -23.73 6.59 2.11
CA ASN A 70 -25.03 5.94 1.97
C ASN A 70 -25.25 4.79 2.98
N GLY A 71 -24.28 4.54 3.86
CA GLY A 71 -24.31 3.47 4.85
C GLY A 71 -24.00 2.07 4.30
N ALA A 72 -23.72 1.94 3.01
CA ALA A 72 -23.25 0.69 2.41
C ALA A 72 -21.81 0.37 2.88
N ILE A 73 -21.53 -0.93 3.00
CA ILE A 73 -20.27 -1.43 3.54
C ILE A 73 -19.42 -2.03 2.42
N ASN A 74 -18.27 -1.41 2.18
CA ASN A 74 -17.22 -1.96 1.33
C ASN A 74 -16.30 -2.85 2.17
N LYS A 75 -16.13 -4.10 1.72
CA LYS A 75 -15.22 -5.06 2.37
C LYS A 75 -13.87 -5.02 1.67
N ILE A 76 -12.84 -4.60 2.40
CA ILE A 76 -11.51 -4.40 1.86
C ILE A 76 -10.61 -5.55 2.30
N LYS A 77 -9.93 -6.16 1.33
CA LYS A 77 -8.95 -7.23 1.53
C LYS A 77 -7.67 -6.86 0.77
N ILE A 78 -6.61 -6.58 1.51
CA ILE A 78 -5.31 -6.21 0.95
C ILE A 78 -4.23 -7.12 1.52
N LYS A 79 -3.40 -7.66 0.64
CA LYS A 79 -2.23 -8.47 0.94
C LYS A 79 -0.97 -7.79 0.42
N SER A 80 0.19 -8.08 1.02
CA SER A 80 1.49 -7.72 0.44
C SER A 80 1.60 -8.21 -1.01
N GLY A 81 1.99 -7.32 -1.91
CA GLY A 81 2.05 -7.55 -3.35
C GLY A 81 0.77 -7.18 -4.10
N ASN A 82 -0.33 -6.85 -3.42
CA ASN A 82 -1.47 -6.24 -4.11
C ASN A 82 -1.13 -4.81 -4.54
N VAL A 83 -1.65 -4.44 -5.70
CA VAL A 83 -1.60 -3.08 -6.20
C VAL A 83 -2.81 -2.33 -5.68
N ILE A 84 -2.59 -1.07 -5.30
CA ILE A 84 -3.62 -0.14 -4.89
C ILE A 84 -3.54 1.10 -5.77
N GLU A 85 -4.70 1.68 -6.00
CA GLU A 85 -4.91 2.96 -6.65
C GLU A 85 -5.01 4.05 -5.58
N ILE A 86 -4.35 5.17 -5.81
CA ILE A 86 -4.37 6.34 -4.94
C ILE A 86 -4.58 7.55 -5.85
N GLU A 87 -5.61 8.33 -5.57
CA GLU A 87 -5.89 9.57 -6.28
C GLU A 87 -4.96 10.69 -5.79
N GLU A 88 -4.31 11.38 -6.71
CA GLU A 88 -3.48 12.55 -6.39
C GLU A 88 -4.37 13.78 -6.15
N GLU A 89 -4.32 14.33 -4.92
CA GLU A 89 -5.16 15.45 -4.49
C GLU A 89 -5.12 16.69 -5.40
N THR A 90 -4.02 16.91 -6.13
CA THR A 90 -3.78 18.14 -6.91
C THR A 90 -4.13 18.00 -8.39
N THR A 91 -4.20 16.78 -8.92
CA THR A 91 -4.35 16.54 -10.36
C THR A 91 -5.51 15.63 -10.71
N GLU A 92 -6.18 15.02 -9.71
CA GLU A 92 -7.20 13.97 -9.89
C GLU A 92 -6.67 12.76 -10.69
N LYS A 93 -5.34 12.67 -10.89
CA LYS A 93 -4.73 11.55 -11.60
C LYS A 93 -4.64 10.36 -10.67
N LEU A 94 -5.05 9.21 -11.20
CA LEU A 94 -4.88 7.93 -10.53
C LEU A 94 -3.41 7.52 -10.59
N THR A 95 -2.81 7.38 -9.41
CA THR A 95 -1.47 6.85 -9.22
C THR A 95 -1.55 5.45 -8.64
N TYR A 96 -0.55 4.61 -8.90
CA TYR A 96 -0.58 3.20 -8.50
C TYR A 96 0.60 2.89 -7.59
N ALA A 97 0.37 2.02 -6.62
CA ALA A 97 1.42 1.55 -5.75
C ALA A 97 1.24 0.07 -5.40
N ILE A 98 2.34 -0.63 -5.19
CA ILE A 98 2.33 -2.00 -4.65
C ILE A 98 2.50 -1.95 -3.14
N VAL A 99 1.64 -2.68 -2.42
CA VAL A 99 1.75 -2.81 -0.96
C VAL A 99 2.90 -3.74 -0.61
N LYS A 100 3.96 -3.22 0.02
CA LYS A 100 5.06 -4.05 0.52
C LYS A 100 4.64 -4.84 1.75
N THR A 101 3.94 -4.20 2.68
CA THR A 101 3.48 -4.80 3.95
C THR A 101 2.49 -3.87 4.65
N ILE A 102 1.83 -4.37 5.68
CA ILE A 102 0.99 -3.60 6.60
C ILE A 102 1.76 -3.38 7.90
N ILE A 103 1.85 -2.13 8.34
CA ILE A 103 2.48 -1.73 9.58
C ILE A 103 1.41 -1.59 10.66
N SER A 104 1.66 -2.16 11.83
CA SER A 104 0.95 -1.85 13.07
C SER A 104 1.89 -1.19 14.06
N HIS A 105 1.46 -0.06 14.61
CA HIS A 105 2.21 0.72 15.58
C HIS A 105 1.31 1.17 16.74
N LYS A 106 1.79 0.97 17.98
CA LYS A 106 1.10 1.45 19.18
C LYS A 106 1.58 2.84 19.52
N GLY A 107 0.71 3.84 19.31
CA GLY A 107 0.97 5.23 19.65
C GLY A 107 1.00 5.48 21.16
N ASN A 108 1.46 6.66 21.54
CA ASN A 108 1.60 7.07 22.95
C ASN A 108 0.25 7.23 23.66
N ASP A 109 -0.79 7.52 22.89
CA ASP A 109 -2.19 7.51 23.32
C ASP A 109 -2.75 6.10 23.52
N THR A 110 -1.89 5.09 23.46
CA THR A 110 -2.16 3.65 23.61
C THR A 110 -2.97 3.01 22.48
N ASN A 111 -3.39 3.81 21.49
CA ASN A 111 -4.12 3.32 20.32
C ASN A 111 -3.19 2.57 19.36
N ASN A 112 -3.72 1.54 18.71
CA ASN A 112 -3.02 0.80 17.67
C ASN A 112 -3.41 1.37 16.30
N TYR A 113 -2.43 1.93 15.61
CA TYR A 113 -2.58 2.50 14.28
C TYR A 113 -2.11 1.51 13.23
N LEU A 114 -2.77 1.52 12.08
CA LEU A 114 -2.40 0.72 10.93
C LEU A 114 -2.06 1.60 9.73
N PHE A 115 -1.04 1.17 9.00
CA PHE A 115 -0.54 1.86 7.82
C PHE A 115 -0.21 0.86 6.72
N PHE A 116 -0.39 1.26 5.47
CA PHE A 116 0.23 0.60 4.33
C PHE A 116 1.65 1.13 4.18
N TYR A 117 2.63 0.23 4.05
CA TYR A 117 3.95 0.56 3.52
C TYR A 117 3.98 0.14 2.06
N ILE A 118 4.23 1.08 1.15
CA ILE A 118 4.05 0.90 -0.29
C ILE A 118 5.33 1.19 -1.08
N LYS A 119 5.29 0.87 -2.37
CA LYS A 119 6.25 1.36 -3.38
C LYS A 119 5.47 1.84 -4.59
N TRP A 120 5.76 3.05 -5.03
CA TRP A 120 5.07 3.69 -6.15
C TRP A 120 5.43 3.05 -7.48
N TYR A 121 4.46 3.01 -8.40
CA TYR A 121 4.69 2.83 -9.82
C TYR A 121 4.79 4.20 -10.49
N ASN A 122 5.79 4.37 -11.35
CA ASN A 122 5.87 5.49 -12.27
C ASN A 122 5.52 5.00 -13.66
N GLU A 123 4.58 5.69 -14.32
CA GLU A 123 4.31 5.48 -15.74
C GLU A 123 5.54 5.86 -16.57
N ILE A 124 5.86 5.06 -17.57
CA ILE A 124 6.90 5.34 -18.55
C ILE A 124 6.25 6.22 -19.65
N PRO A 125 6.68 7.48 -19.81
CA PRO A 125 6.08 8.37 -20.80
C PRO A 125 6.23 7.81 -22.23
N GLY A 126 5.18 7.93 -23.05
CA GLY A 126 5.18 7.47 -24.44
C GLY A 126 5.06 5.95 -24.61
N SER A 127 4.83 5.21 -23.52
CA SER A 127 4.74 3.76 -23.54
C SER A 127 3.46 3.23 -24.17
N GLU A 128 2.43 4.05 -24.33
CA GLU A 128 1.18 3.72 -25.02
C GLU A 128 1.41 3.27 -26.48
N ASN A 129 2.53 3.66 -27.11
CA ASN A 129 2.89 3.26 -28.47
C ASN A 129 3.66 1.93 -28.54
N ASN A 130 3.64 1.11 -27.48
CA ASN A 130 4.35 -0.16 -27.47
C ASN A 130 3.68 -1.26 -28.32
N LEU A 131 4.42 -2.36 -28.52
CA LEU A 131 4.02 -3.51 -29.35
C LEU A 131 2.72 -4.20 -28.88
N LEU A 132 2.24 -3.95 -27.65
CA LEU A 132 0.98 -4.47 -27.13
C LEU A 132 -0.21 -3.51 -27.35
N GLY A 133 -0.04 -2.51 -28.22
CA GLY A 133 -1.16 -1.75 -28.80
C GLY A 133 -1.93 -0.90 -27.78
N GLY A 134 -1.25 -0.07 -26.99
CA GLY A 134 -1.91 0.90 -26.10
C GLY A 134 -1.78 0.65 -24.59
N CYS A 135 -1.19 -0.47 -24.15
CA CYS A 135 -1.07 -0.76 -22.71
C CYS A 135 0.04 0.10 -22.07
N SER A 136 -0.30 1.04 -21.18
CA SER A 136 0.71 1.81 -20.43
C SER A 136 1.70 0.91 -19.68
N GLN A 137 2.99 1.27 -19.77
CA GLN A 137 4.08 0.62 -19.06
C GLN A 137 4.47 1.42 -17.82
N PHE A 138 4.89 0.71 -16.78
CA PHE A 138 5.26 1.28 -15.50
C PHE A 138 6.54 0.64 -14.97
N LYS A 139 7.22 1.33 -14.08
CA LYS A 139 8.36 0.84 -13.30
C LYS A 139 8.18 1.17 -11.83
N LEU A 140 8.74 0.34 -10.95
CA LEU A 140 8.74 0.63 -9.53
C LEU A 140 9.72 1.77 -9.22
N CYS A 141 9.25 2.81 -8.53
CA CYS A 141 10.05 3.97 -8.15
C CYS A 141 10.93 3.65 -6.94
N ASP A 142 12.25 3.84 -7.08
CA ASP A 142 13.21 3.78 -5.96
C ASP A 142 13.39 5.13 -5.25
N ASN A 143 12.82 6.20 -5.80
CA ASN A 143 13.06 7.55 -5.31
C ASN A 143 12.13 7.85 -4.12
N GLU A 144 12.71 8.04 -2.93
CA GLU A 144 12.00 8.27 -1.65
C GLU A 144 11.44 9.70 -1.50
N LYS A 145 11.33 10.47 -2.59
CA LYS A 145 10.82 11.85 -2.57
C LYS A 145 9.35 11.91 -2.14
N TRP A 146 8.60 10.84 -2.40
CA TRP A 146 7.18 10.77 -2.06
C TRP A 146 6.99 10.05 -0.74
N ASP A 147 5.91 10.35 -0.03
CA ASP A 147 5.52 9.55 1.13
C ASP A 147 5.23 8.11 0.68
N VAL A 148 5.66 7.13 1.47
CA VAL A 148 5.52 5.70 1.17
C VAL A 148 4.83 4.94 2.30
N ILE A 149 4.42 5.65 3.35
CA ILE A 149 3.62 5.11 4.45
C ILE A 149 2.38 5.97 4.58
N PHE A 150 1.22 5.32 4.51
CA PHE A 150 -0.08 5.97 4.56
C PHE A 150 -1.02 5.23 5.52
N PRO A 151 -1.92 5.91 6.23
CA PRO A 151 -2.91 5.23 7.05
C PRO A 151 -3.88 4.45 6.15
N ILE A 152 -4.48 3.38 6.66
CA ILE A 152 -5.29 2.47 5.84
C ILE A 152 -6.53 3.10 5.18
N ASN A 153 -6.91 4.32 5.57
CA ASN A 153 -8.04 5.04 4.98
C ASN A 153 -7.79 5.51 3.54
N ILE A 154 -6.55 5.46 3.05
CA ILE A 154 -6.27 5.77 1.64
C ILE A 154 -6.90 4.77 0.66
N VAL A 155 -7.40 3.63 1.15
CA VAL A 155 -8.12 2.63 0.36
C VAL A 155 -9.49 2.44 0.98
N ASP A 156 -10.52 2.91 0.29
CA ASP A 156 -11.92 2.91 0.72
C ASP A 156 -12.79 1.92 -0.09
N GLN A 157 -12.22 1.37 -1.18
CA GLN A 157 -12.84 0.41 -2.08
C GLN A 157 -11.92 -0.78 -2.38
N GLN A 158 -12.53 -1.93 -2.67
CA GLN A 158 -11.78 -3.13 -3.02
C GLN A 158 -11.03 -2.90 -4.33
N GLN A 159 -9.72 -3.07 -4.27
CA GLN A 159 -8.81 -2.79 -5.37
C GLN A 159 -8.97 -3.84 -6.47
N ARG A 160 -9.17 -3.34 -7.70
CA ARG A 160 -9.37 -4.14 -8.93
C ARG A 160 -8.21 -3.98 -9.91
N VAL A 161 -7.23 -3.15 -9.57
CA VAL A 161 -6.09 -2.87 -10.43
C VAL A 161 -5.09 -4.02 -10.34
N HIS A 162 -4.64 -4.48 -11.51
CA HIS A 162 -3.66 -5.55 -11.63
C HIS A 162 -2.55 -5.12 -12.58
N PHE A 163 -1.32 -5.48 -12.22
CA PHE A 163 -0.14 -5.25 -13.03
C PHE A 163 0.49 -6.60 -13.40
N VAL A 164 0.92 -6.72 -14.66
CA VAL A 164 1.60 -7.91 -15.17
C VAL A 164 3.05 -7.55 -15.46
N HIS A 165 3.98 -8.37 -14.95
CA HIS A 165 5.41 -8.18 -15.19
C HIS A 165 5.78 -8.55 -16.63
N ASN A 166 6.59 -7.71 -17.27
CA ASN A 166 7.15 -7.94 -18.59
C ASN A 166 8.52 -8.64 -18.49
N CYS A 167 8.52 -9.88 -18.01
CA CYS A 167 9.76 -10.65 -17.93
C CYS A 167 10.15 -11.15 -19.32
N THR A 168 11.33 -10.75 -19.81
CA THR A 168 11.90 -11.26 -21.07
C THR A 168 12.59 -12.62 -20.90
N THR A 169 12.73 -13.09 -19.66
CA THR A 169 13.29 -14.39 -19.27
C THR A 169 12.35 -15.11 -18.30
N VAL A 170 12.76 -16.25 -17.73
CA VAL A 170 11.93 -17.03 -16.79
C VAL A 170 11.53 -16.16 -15.59
N CYS A 171 10.25 -15.83 -15.50
CA CYS A 171 9.69 -15.07 -14.38
C CYS A 171 9.75 -15.92 -13.10
N LYS A 172 10.41 -15.39 -12.07
CA LYS A 172 10.45 -15.99 -10.74
C LYS A 172 9.67 -15.13 -9.76
N ILE A 173 8.77 -15.80 -9.03
CA ILE A 173 7.93 -15.15 -8.02
C ILE A 173 8.82 -14.53 -6.94
N GLY A 174 8.72 -13.21 -6.78
CA GLY A 174 9.41 -12.46 -5.71
C GLY A 174 10.78 -11.90 -6.10
N GLU A 175 11.24 -12.09 -7.34
CA GLU A 175 12.51 -11.53 -7.84
C GLU A 175 12.33 -10.26 -8.68
N HIS A 176 11.14 -9.62 -8.64
CA HIS A 176 10.91 -8.39 -9.40
C HIS A 176 11.34 -7.14 -8.62
N ASP A 177 12.07 -6.24 -9.28
CA ASP A 177 12.62 -5.01 -8.72
C ASP A 177 12.27 -3.75 -9.56
N SER A 178 13.01 -2.65 -9.38
CA SER A 178 12.80 -1.39 -10.09
C SER A 178 13.24 -1.39 -11.55
N SER A 179 14.04 -2.36 -11.96
CA SER A 179 14.45 -2.52 -13.35
C SER A 179 13.36 -3.15 -14.23
N ASP A 180 12.46 -3.92 -13.62
CA ASP A 180 11.34 -4.57 -14.30
C ASP A 180 10.31 -3.58 -14.85
N ILE A 181 9.80 -3.92 -16.03
CA ILE A 181 8.69 -3.23 -16.67
C ILE A 181 7.41 -3.97 -16.30
N PHE A 182 6.37 -3.20 -15.96
CA PHE A 182 5.04 -3.73 -15.65
C PHE A 182 4.02 -3.12 -16.61
N TYR A 183 3.08 -3.92 -17.10
CA TYR A 183 1.90 -3.43 -17.82
C TYR A 183 0.73 -3.32 -16.86
N LYS A 184 0.01 -2.19 -16.92
CA LYS A 184 -1.31 -2.12 -16.28
C LYS A 184 -2.25 -3.00 -17.08
N ASN A 185 -2.89 -3.96 -16.40
CA ASN A 185 -3.77 -4.90 -17.04
C ASN A 185 -5.20 -4.33 -17.12
N GLU A 186 -5.55 -3.83 -18.31
CA GLU A 186 -6.91 -3.34 -18.62
C GLU A 186 -7.82 -4.42 -19.21
N PHE A 187 -7.26 -5.54 -19.69
CA PHE A 187 -7.98 -6.48 -20.57
C PHE A 187 -8.19 -7.88 -20.00
N PHE A 188 -7.26 -8.37 -19.17
CA PHE A 188 -7.09 -9.82 -18.96
C PHE A 188 -7.70 -10.38 -17.68
N PHE A 189 -8.27 -9.57 -16.78
CA PHE A 189 -8.85 -10.11 -15.53
C PHE A 189 -10.10 -9.34 -15.07
N HIS A 190 -11.27 -9.97 -15.19
CA HIS A 190 -12.41 -9.69 -14.32
C HIS A 190 -12.27 -10.62 -13.10
N PRO A 191 -12.13 -10.10 -11.87
CA PRO A 191 -12.12 -10.95 -10.70
C PRO A 191 -13.48 -11.67 -10.60
N VAL A 192 -13.44 -13.00 -10.57
CA VAL A 192 -14.58 -13.88 -10.20
C VAL A 192 -14.74 -13.87 -8.69
#